data_AF-A0A3R7E9Z3-F1
#
_entry.id   AF-A0A3R7E9Z3-F1
#
_cell.length_a   1.000
_cell.length_b   1.000
_cell.length_c   1.000
_cell.angle_alpha   90.00
_cell.angle_beta   90.00
_cell.angle_gamma   90.00
#
_symmetry.space_group_name_H-M   'P 1'
#
loop_
_entity.id
_entity.type
_entity.pdbx_description
1 polymer ?
#
loop_
_entity_poly.entity_id
_entity_poly.type
_entity_poly.pdbx_seq_one_letter_code
_entity_poly.pdbx_strand_id
1 'polypeptide(L)'
;MVEVCVVKSPADFQDWWVTEMNAGYQLYLCVLLLFFSLVIAMPMARLTFFLLHSLTPDRWKWPGEARTMILWETYWLFRVGLFCAALQAVRLTTLLCQWPLWIFGVPLLLWLNKAGDVIREVAVRRGSAKTLLFEITT
;
A
#
# COMPACT_ATOMS: atom_id res chain seq x y z
N MET A 1 12.30 32.91 -10.72
CA MET A 1 11.12 32.51 -9.93
C MET A 1 10.75 31.12 -10.39
N VAL A 2 10.84 30.11 -9.53
CA VAL A 2 10.45 28.75 -9.89
C VAL A 2 8.93 28.70 -9.78
N GLU A 3 8.24 28.84 -10.91
CA GLU A 3 6.80 28.60 -10.94
C GLU A 3 6.58 27.16 -10.46
N VAL A 4 5.85 27.03 -9.37
CA VAL A 4 5.38 25.73 -8.88
C VAL A 4 4.33 25.28 -9.88
N CYS A 5 4.79 24.73 -11.01
CA CYS A 5 3.91 24.12 -11.99
C CYS A 5 3.30 22.91 -11.30
N VAL A 6 2.00 22.99 -11.00
CA VAL A 6 1.23 21.85 -10.50
C VAL A 6 0.57 21.14 -11.68
N VAL A 7 0.14 21.90 -12.69
CA VAL A 7 -0.53 21.41 -13.90
C VAL A 7 0.03 22.14 -15.12
N LYS A 8 0.33 21.40 -16.19
CA LYS A 8 0.77 21.96 -17.48
C LYS A 8 -0.32 22.82 -18.13
N SER A 9 0.06 23.55 -19.19
CA SER A 9 -0.79 24.53 -19.86
C SER A 9 -2.13 23.93 -20.36
N PRO A 10 -3.19 24.74 -20.53
CA PRO A 10 -4.49 24.24 -21.02
C PRO A 10 -4.42 23.57 -22.40
N ALA A 11 -3.44 23.91 -23.23
CA ALA A 11 -3.19 23.23 -24.50
C ALA A 11 -2.68 21.79 -24.29
N ASP A 12 -1.76 21.58 -23.34
CA ASP A 12 -1.26 20.25 -22.98
C ASP A 12 -2.36 19.36 -22.37
N PHE A 13 -3.31 19.96 -21.65
CA PHE A 13 -4.48 19.26 -21.12
C PHE A 13 -5.39 18.76 -22.25
N GLN A 14 -5.65 19.62 -23.24
CA GLN A 14 -6.50 19.27 -24.38
C GLN A 14 -5.85 18.19 -25.25
N ASP A 15 -4.55 18.27 -25.48
CA ASP A 15 -3.80 17.22 -26.18
C ASP A 15 -3.84 15.90 -25.41
N TRP A 16 -3.56 15.91 -24.10
CA TRP A 16 -3.67 14.71 -23.26
C TRP A 16 -5.08 14.11 -23.30
N TRP A 17 -6.12 14.93 -23.25
CA TRP A 17 -7.51 14.49 -23.33
C TRP A 17 -7.82 13.81 -24.67
N VAL A 18 -7.32 14.35 -25.78
CA VAL A 18 -7.56 13.78 -27.11
C VAL A 18 -6.73 12.51 -27.33
N THR A 19 -5.52 12.42 -26.79
CA THR A 19 -4.63 11.27 -27.04
C THR A 19 -4.81 10.11 -26.06
N GLU A 20 -4.95 10.39 -24.76
CA GLU A 20 -4.92 9.36 -23.70
C GLU A 20 -6.32 8.99 -23.22
N MET A 21 -7.28 9.93 -23.20
CA MET A 21 -8.68 9.65 -22.83
C MET A 21 -9.48 9.03 -23.99
N ASN A 22 -9.09 9.28 -25.24
CA ASN A 22 -9.73 8.70 -26.42
C ASN A 22 -9.21 7.28 -26.76
N ALA A 23 -8.10 6.86 -26.14
CA ALA A 23 -7.59 5.50 -26.19
C ALA A 23 -8.34 4.62 -25.17
N GLY A 24 -9.48 4.05 -25.57
CA GLY A 24 -10.42 3.36 -24.67
C GLY A 24 -9.83 2.27 -23.74
N TYR A 25 -8.69 1.66 -24.10
CA TYR A 25 -8.03 0.66 -23.26
C TYR A 25 -7.42 1.22 -21.96
N GLN A 26 -6.77 2.38 -22.01
CA GLN A 26 -6.14 2.98 -20.82
C GLN A 26 -7.18 3.45 -19.82
N LEU A 27 -8.30 3.99 -20.33
CA LEU A 27 -9.44 4.37 -19.51
C LEU A 27 -10.05 3.15 -18.81
N TYR A 28 -10.25 2.05 -19.55
CA TYR A 28 -10.75 0.80 -18.99
C TYR A 28 -9.83 0.25 -17.89
N LEU A 29 -8.52 0.23 -18.14
CA LEU A 29 -7.53 -0.20 -17.15
C LEU A 29 -7.57 0.68 -15.89
N CYS A 30 -7.69 2.00 -16.05
CA CYS A 30 -7.80 2.94 -14.94
C CYS A 30 -9.07 2.69 -14.09
N VAL A 31 -10.23 2.55 -14.74
CA VAL A 31 -11.49 2.23 -14.05
C VAL A 31 -11.40 0.91 -13.30
N LEU A 32 -10.79 -0.11 -13.91
CA LEU A 32 -10.60 -1.42 -13.29
C LEU A 32 -9.63 -1.36 -12.09
N LEU A 33 -8.54 -0.58 -12.18
CA LEU A 33 -7.61 -0.36 -11.06
C LEU A 33 -8.27 0.43 -9.92
N LEU A 34 -9.11 1.43 -10.23
CA LEU A 34 -9.90 2.15 -9.23
C LEU A 34 -10.92 1.23 -8.56
N PHE A 35 -11.59 0.37 -9.33
CA PHE A 35 -12.48 -0.64 -8.80
C PHE A 35 -11.75 -1.60 -7.86
N PHE A 36 -10.55 -2.06 -8.25
CA PHE A 36 -9.71 -2.92 -7.40
C PHE A 36 -9.25 -2.21 -6.13
N SER A 37 -8.89 -0.93 -6.22
CA SER A 37 -8.53 -0.10 -5.06
C SER A 37 -9.68 -0.04 -4.04
N LEU A 38 -10.92 0.10 -4.50
CA LEU A 38 -12.10 0.22 -3.63
C LEU A 38 -12.58 -1.12 -3.08
N VAL A 39 -12.67 -2.14 -3.94
CA VAL A 39 -13.38 -3.40 -3.63
C VAL A 39 -12.41 -4.53 -3.26
N ILE A 40 -11.26 -4.61 -3.94
CA ILE A 40 -10.37 -5.78 -3.90
C ILE A 40 -9.16 -5.58 -2.98
N ALA A 41 -8.84 -4.35 -2.58
CA ALA A 41 -7.69 -4.07 -1.72
C ALA A 41 -7.71 -4.89 -0.40
N MET A 42 -8.88 -5.10 0.20
CA MET A 42 -9.02 -5.88 1.45
C MET A 42 -8.82 -7.39 1.24
N PRO A 43 -9.47 -8.04 0.26
CA PRO A 43 -9.15 -9.44 -0.04
C PRO A 43 -7.72 -9.64 -0.55
N MET A 44 -7.12 -8.69 -1.28
CA MET A 44 -5.70 -8.73 -1.64
C MET A 44 -4.79 -8.70 -0.40
N ALA A 45 -5.05 -7.80 0.56
CA ALA A 45 -4.33 -7.79 1.82
C ALA A 45 -4.44 -9.16 2.51
N ARG A 46 -5.65 -9.70 2.66
CA ARG A 46 -5.85 -11.05 3.24
C ARG A 46 -5.11 -12.14 2.49
N LEU A 47 -5.09 -12.10 1.17
CA LEU A 47 -4.39 -13.08 0.33
C LEU A 47 -2.87 -12.98 0.50
N THR A 48 -2.31 -11.78 0.60
CA THR A 48 -0.88 -11.62 0.91
C THR A 48 -0.51 -12.18 2.28
N PHE A 49 -1.36 -11.96 3.29
CA PHE A 49 -1.16 -12.64 4.58
C PHE A 49 -1.31 -14.15 4.44
N PHE A 50 -2.31 -14.65 3.73
CA PHE A 50 -2.48 -16.08 3.52
C PHE A 50 -1.24 -16.74 2.86
N LEU A 51 -0.72 -16.13 1.79
CA LEU A 51 0.49 -16.60 1.11
C LEU A 51 1.70 -16.58 2.04
N LEU A 52 1.89 -15.50 2.78
CA LEU A 52 3.03 -15.35 3.68
C LEU A 52 2.95 -16.33 4.87
N HIS A 53 1.73 -16.67 5.32
CA HIS A 53 1.50 -17.75 6.28
C HIS A 53 1.86 -19.13 5.71
N SER A 54 1.41 -19.40 4.48
CA SER A 54 1.69 -20.67 3.80
C SER A 54 3.18 -20.88 3.56
N LEU A 55 3.95 -19.82 3.31
CA LEU A 55 5.39 -19.89 3.08
C LEU A 55 6.22 -19.97 4.37
N THR A 56 5.69 -19.48 5.50
CA THR A 56 6.44 -19.41 6.77
C THR A 56 5.63 -19.85 8.00
N PRO A 57 5.07 -21.07 8.03
CA PRO A 57 4.12 -21.51 9.06
C PRO A 57 4.69 -21.40 10.49
N ASP A 58 5.97 -21.75 10.70
CA ASP A 58 6.58 -21.78 12.03
C ASP A 58 6.95 -20.39 12.58
N ARG A 59 7.11 -19.39 11.71
CA ARG A 59 7.50 -18.03 12.12
C ARG A 59 6.29 -17.17 12.45
N TRP A 60 5.08 -17.60 12.08
CA TRP A 60 3.90 -16.75 11.97
C TRP A 60 2.80 -17.04 13.01
N LYS A 61 3.19 -17.14 14.28
CA LYS A 61 2.27 -17.05 15.42
C LYS A 61 2.23 -15.60 15.92
N TRP A 62 1.55 -14.73 15.18
CA TRP A 62 1.28 -13.36 15.62
C TRP A 62 0.12 -13.35 16.62
N PRO A 63 0.15 -12.50 17.67
CA PRO A 63 -1.05 -12.24 18.46
C PRO A 63 -2.15 -11.66 17.56
N GLY A 64 -3.42 -11.99 17.85
CA GLY A 64 -4.56 -11.63 16.99
C GLY A 64 -4.67 -10.13 16.71
N GLU A 65 -4.30 -9.29 17.68
CA GLU A 65 -4.31 -7.82 17.58
C GLU A 65 -3.21 -7.28 16.66
N ALA A 66 -1.99 -7.82 16.72
CA ALA A 66 -0.91 -7.42 15.82
C ALA A 66 -1.26 -7.76 14.36
N ARG A 67 -1.95 -8.89 14.15
CA ARG A 67 -2.44 -9.31 12.83
C ARG A 67 -3.50 -8.35 12.28
N THR A 68 -4.44 -7.87 13.10
CA THR A 68 -5.47 -6.94 12.64
C THR A 68 -4.91 -5.56 12.35
N MET A 69 -3.98 -5.08 13.18
CA MET A 69 -3.31 -3.79 12.96
C MET A 69 -2.52 -3.76 11.66
N ILE A 70 -1.64 -4.74 11.42
CA ILE A 70 -0.84 -4.76 10.20
C ILE A 70 -1.69 -5.00 8.95
N LEU A 71 -2.78 -5.76 9.06
CA LEU A 71 -3.69 -6.01 7.95
C LEU A 71 -4.40 -4.74 7.49
N TRP A 72 -4.78 -3.87 8.42
CA TRP A 72 -5.40 -2.58 8.10
C TRP A 72 -4.42 -1.65 7.37
N GLU A 73 -3.19 -1.56 7.85
CA GLU A 73 -2.14 -0.76 7.18
C GLU A 73 -1.79 -1.32 5.80
N THR A 74 -1.74 -2.64 5.66
CA THR A 74 -1.47 -3.29 4.38
C THR A 74 -2.61 -3.06 3.40
N TYR A 75 -3.86 -3.06 3.87
CA TYR A 75 -5.03 -2.67 3.09
C TYR A 75 -4.91 -1.22 2.57
N TRP A 76 -4.54 -0.28 3.43
CA TRP A 76 -4.32 1.12 3.05
C TRP A 76 -3.22 1.26 2.01
N LEU A 77 -2.11 0.54 2.19
CA LEU A 77 -1.00 0.52 1.24
C LEU A 77 -1.46 0.02 -0.15
N PHE A 78 -2.20 -1.08 -0.21
CA PHE A 78 -2.74 -1.60 -1.48
C PHE A 78 -3.73 -0.65 -2.11
N ARG A 79 -4.62 -0.05 -1.32
CA ARG A 79 -5.61 0.91 -1.81
C ARG A 79 -4.96 2.12 -2.46
N VAL A 80 -4.01 2.75 -1.77
CA VAL A 80 -3.29 3.92 -2.30
C VAL A 80 -2.38 3.53 -3.46
N GLY A 81 -1.71 2.37 -3.39
CA GLY A 81 -0.87 1.85 -4.48
C GLY A 81 -1.66 1.63 -5.77
N LEU A 82 -2.82 0.97 -5.69
CA LEU A 82 -3.71 0.74 -6.85
C LEU A 82 -4.28 2.05 -7.39
N PHE A 83 -4.62 3.01 -6.52
CA PHE A 83 -5.04 4.35 -6.93
C PHE A 83 -3.94 5.07 -7.70
N CYS A 84 -2.70 5.03 -7.20
CA CYS A 84 -1.56 5.63 -7.88
C CYS A 84 -1.26 4.95 -9.23
N ALA A 85 -1.39 3.62 -9.30
CA ALA A 85 -1.25 2.87 -10.55
C ALA A 85 -2.34 3.25 -11.56
N ALA A 86 -3.57 3.49 -11.11
CA ALA A 86 -4.65 3.98 -11.97
C ALA A 86 -4.32 5.37 -12.57
N LEU A 87 -3.78 6.28 -11.75
CA LEU A 87 -3.34 7.60 -12.24
C LEU A 87 -2.18 7.50 -13.23
N GLN A 88 -1.25 6.56 -13.02
CA GLN A 88 -0.16 6.29 -13.97
C GLN A 88 -0.67 5.66 -15.27
N ALA A 89 -1.70 4.82 -15.23
CA ALA A 89 -2.27 4.16 -16.40
C ALA A 89 -2.81 5.16 -17.44
N VAL A 90 -3.44 6.25 -16.98
CA VAL A 90 -3.91 7.35 -17.84
C VAL A 90 -2.81 8.41 -18.08
N ARG A 91 -1.56 8.12 -17.68
CA ARG A 91 -0.44 9.05 -17.76
C ARG A 91 -0.75 10.43 -17.21
N LEU A 92 -1.61 10.52 -16.19
CA LEU A 92 -1.93 11.80 -15.54
C LEU A 92 -0.66 12.44 -14.94
N THR A 93 0.36 11.63 -14.71
CA THR A 93 1.69 12.04 -14.28
C THR A 93 2.43 12.94 -15.28
N THR A 94 2.08 12.93 -16.57
CA THR A 94 2.70 13.81 -17.58
C THR A 94 2.07 15.21 -17.60
N LEU A 95 0.85 15.34 -17.09
CA LEU A 95 0.16 16.61 -16.85
C LEU A 95 0.59 17.27 -15.54
N LEU A 96 0.88 16.45 -14.52
CA LEU A 96 1.36 16.92 -13.23
C LEU A 96 2.86 17.19 -13.31
N CYS A 97 3.25 18.46 -13.25
CA CYS A 97 4.65 18.89 -13.25
C CYS A 97 5.44 18.38 -12.01
N GLN A 98 4.75 18.14 -10.89
CA GLN A 98 5.31 17.44 -9.73
C GLN A 98 4.36 16.34 -9.30
N TRP A 99 4.87 15.10 -9.29
CA TRP A 99 4.10 14.00 -8.74
C TRP A 99 4.14 14.08 -7.21
N PRO A 100 2.99 14.03 -6.53
CA PRO A 100 2.95 14.05 -5.08
C PRO A 100 3.42 12.69 -4.54
N LEU A 101 4.74 12.46 -4.55
CA LEU A 101 5.40 11.28 -3.98
C LEU A 101 4.99 11.05 -2.52
N TRP A 102 4.59 12.11 -1.81
CA TRP A 102 4.05 12.04 -0.46
C TRP A 102 2.74 11.24 -0.36
N ILE A 103 1.89 11.22 -1.40
CA ILE A 103 0.63 10.45 -1.39
C ILE A 103 0.91 8.96 -1.22
N PHE A 104 1.98 8.45 -1.81
CA PHE A 104 2.40 7.05 -1.63
C PHE A 104 3.39 6.87 -0.47
N GLY A 105 4.31 7.82 -0.28
CA GLY A 105 5.35 7.75 0.73
C GLY A 105 4.81 7.73 2.16
N VAL A 106 3.77 8.51 2.46
CA VAL A 106 3.18 8.56 3.82
C VAL A 106 2.54 7.21 4.21
N PRO A 107 1.67 6.59 3.39
CA PRO A 107 1.17 5.24 3.66
C PRO A 107 2.28 4.20 3.80
N LEU A 108 3.34 4.27 2.98
CA LEU A 108 4.47 3.35 3.07
C LEU A 108 5.22 3.49 4.40
N LEU A 109 5.46 4.72 4.86
CA LEU A 109 6.13 4.98 6.13
C LEU A 109 5.28 4.54 7.32
N LEU A 110 3.97 4.78 7.29
CA LEU A 110 3.03 4.30 8.31
C LEU A 110 3.03 2.77 8.38
N TRP A 111 3.00 2.12 7.21
CA TRP A 111 3.09 0.67 7.12
C TRP A 111 4.41 0.14 7.70
N LEU A 112 5.55 0.73 7.34
CA LEU A 112 6.87 0.34 7.87
C LEU A 112 6.95 0.51 9.38
N ASN A 113 6.43 1.62 9.91
CA ASN A 113 6.41 1.87 11.34
C ASN A 113 5.59 0.80 12.08
N LYS A 114 4.39 0.50 11.56
CA LYS A 114 3.51 -0.52 12.12
C LYS A 114 4.05 -1.94 11.97
N ALA A 115 4.74 -2.25 10.88
CA ALA A 115 5.48 -3.51 10.75
C ALA A 115 6.58 -3.63 11.81
N GLY A 116 7.30 -2.54 12.11
CA GLY A 116 8.29 -2.46 13.18
C GLY A 116 7.70 -2.70 14.58
N ASP A 117 6.58 -2.05 14.90
CA ASP A 117 5.84 -2.24 16.17
C ASP A 117 5.46 -3.72 16.36
N VAL A 118 4.94 -4.31 15.29
CA VAL A 118 4.49 -5.70 15.25
C VAL A 118 5.68 -6.64 15.50
N ILE A 119 6.81 -6.46 14.80
CA ILE A 119 8.05 -7.23 15.05
C ILE A 119 8.52 -7.11 16.50
N ARG A 120 8.50 -5.90 17.06
CA ARG A 120 8.88 -5.64 18.45
C ARG A 120 7.97 -6.38 19.43
N GLU A 121 6.67 -6.37 19.20
CA GLU A 121 5.72 -7.07 20.08
C GLU A 121 5.94 -8.59 20.06
N VAL A 122 6.19 -9.17 18.88
CA VAL A 122 6.53 -10.61 18.78
C VAL A 122 7.88 -10.92 19.42
N ALA A 123 8.87 -10.06 19.26
CA ALA A 123 10.17 -10.23 19.91
C ALA A 123 10.04 -10.21 21.45
N VAL A 124 9.27 -9.27 22.00
CA VAL A 124 9.02 -9.15 23.45
C VAL A 124 8.26 -10.38 23.97
N ARG A 125 7.19 -10.83 23.29
CA ARG A 125 6.43 -12.03 23.71
C ARG A 125 7.27 -13.30 23.64
N ARG A 126 8.15 -13.45 22.63
CA ARG A 126 9.11 -14.57 22.55
C ARG A 126 10.16 -14.50 23.65
N GLY A 127 10.63 -13.30 24.02
CA GLY A 127 11.55 -13.09 25.13
C GLY A 127 10.92 -13.46 26.47
N SER A 128 9.71 -12.97 26.72
CA SER A 128 8.94 -13.24 27.95
C SER A 128 8.55 -14.72 28.09
N ALA A 129 8.21 -15.40 26.99
CA ALA A 129 7.95 -16.84 27.02
C ALA A 129 9.20 -17.67 27.40
N LYS A 130 10.40 -17.22 26.99
CA LYS A 130 11.66 -17.88 27.36
C LYS A 130 12.02 -17.66 28.82
N THR A 131 11.77 -16.47 29.37
CA THR A 131 12.03 -16.19 30.79
C THR A 131 11.07 -16.94 31.71
N LEU A 132 9.79 -17.02 31.37
CA LEU A 132 8.80 -17.81 32.13
C LEU A 132 9.11 -19.30 32.12
N LEU A 133 9.55 -19.85 30.99
CA LEU A 133 9.98 -21.25 30.92
C LEU A 133 11.22 -21.52 31.80
N PHE A 134 12.15 -20.56 31.88
CA PHE A 134 13.33 -20.69 32.71
C PHE A 134 12.98 -20.72 34.21
N GLU A 135 12.11 -19.81 34.67
CA GLU A 135 11.64 -19.75 36.07
C GLU A 135 10.85 -20.99 36.52
N ILE A 136 10.17 -21.68 35.62
CA ILE A 136 9.41 -22.91 35.96
C ILE A 136 10.34 -24.13 36.09
N THR A 137 11.51 -24.09 35.43
CA THR A 137 12.47 -25.22 35.38
C THR A 137 13.60 -25.16 36.40
N THR A 138 13.76 -24.03 37.11
CA THR A 138 14.74 -23.84 38.19
C THR A 138 14.05 -23.81 39.54
#